data_AF-A0A2E4YW85-F1
#
_entry.id   AF-A0A2E4YW85-F1
#
_cell.length_a   1.000
_cell.length_b   1.000
_cell.length_c   1.000
_cell.angle_alpha   90.00
_cell.angle_beta   90.00
_cell.angle_gamma   90.00
#
_symmetry.space_group_name_H-M   'P 1'
#
loop_
_entity.id
_entity.type
_entity.pdbx_description
1 polymer ?
#
loop_
_entity_poly.entity_id
_entity_poly.type
_entity_poly.pdbx_seq_one_letter_code
_entity_poly.pdbx_strand_id
1 'polypeptide(L)'
;MKLLREYIRELLREKGELGKKVFAQSAPEGSRHAGDEPDTKLETSLKRALANHLFAGGASSKELGELGPYILRFMDDPDYNDVFIRYSGGEVCRGTRLSLEEARSLIPGFDNMPLESATGRTHAFQKFEAWTQKVSVPPFEYSPKSGNQVSSWSTNSERVCTRFAKKNAGIWDGNVGVILYTDSSQNDFLDFSELYKFGALSKHSHEKEVAAFGPVLVTAVKVYKEVTEEQWAEVQTEVELGRPK
;
A
#
# COMPACT_ATOMS: atom_id res chain seq x y z
N MET A 1 -16.55 42.17 19.28
CA MET A 1 -16.93 40.74 19.31
C MET A 1 -16.27 39.86 18.24
N LYS A 2 -15.96 40.35 17.03
CA LYS A 2 -15.23 39.57 16.00
C LYS A 2 -13.80 39.18 16.41
N LEU A 3 -13.06 40.15 16.98
CA LEU A 3 -11.69 39.98 17.45
C LEU A 3 -11.52 38.93 18.57
N LEU A 4 -12.50 38.81 19.49
CA LEU A 4 -12.44 37.80 20.56
C LEU A 4 -12.66 36.37 20.01
N ARG A 5 -13.48 36.23 18.95
CA ARG A 5 -13.72 34.94 18.28
C ARG A 5 -12.54 34.51 17.40
N GLU A 6 -11.82 35.47 16.83
CA GLU A 6 -10.58 35.23 16.08
C GLU A 6 -9.42 34.86 17.02
N TYR A 7 -9.28 35.56 18.16
CA TYR A 7 -8.29 35.25 19.18
C TYR A 7 -8.51 33.89 19.86
N ILE A 8 -9.76 33.51 20.14
CA ILE A 8 -10.10 32.15 20.64
C ILE A 8 -9.83 31.08 19.57
N ARG A 9 -9.96 31.40 18.28
CA ARG A 9 -9.58 30.48 17.19
C ARG A 9 -8.06 30.33 17.04
N GLU A 10 -7.29 31.39 17.30
CA GLU A 10 -5.83 31.32 17.34
C GLU A 10 -5.32 30.58 18.58
N LEU A 11 -5.98 30.73 19.74
CA LEU A 11 -5.67 29.94 20.95
C LEU A 11 -6.09 28.47 20.83
N LEU A 12 -7.12 28.15 20.05
CA LEU A 12 -7.50 26.75 19.77
C LEU A 12 -6.61 26.08 18.72
N ARG A 13 -5.93 26.86 17.87
CA ARG A 13 -4.80 26.38 17.07
C ARG A 13 -3.64 25.85 17.94
N GLU A 14 -3.59 26.21 19.23
CA GLU A 14 -2.61 25.69 20.18
C GLU A 14 -3.01 24.35 20.84
N LYS A 15 -4.15 23.73 20.47
CA LYS A 15 -4.58 22.43 21.03
C LYS A 15 -5.02 21.39 19.98
N GLY A 16 -4.33 21.37 18.85
CA GLY A 16 -4.51 20.36 17.81
C GLY A 16 -4.70 20.99 16.43
N GLU A 17 -4.11 20.38 15.41
CA GLU A 17 -4.20 20.87 14.02
C GLU A 17 -5.58 20.56 13.39
N LEU A 18 -6.32 19.62 13.98
CA LEU A 18 -7.71 19.29 13.67
C LEU A 18 -8.67 19.91 14.70
N GLY A 19 -9.98 19.71 14.53
CA GLY A 19 -10.96 20.02 15.56
C GLY A 19 -10.75 19.19 16.84
N LYS A 20 -11.62 19.38 17.84
CA LYS A 20 -11.62 18.53 19.05
C LYS A 20 -12.04 17.10 18.76
N LYS A 21 -12.73 16.89 17.63
CA LYS A 21 -13.27 15.63 17.15
C LYS A 21 -12.91 15.49 15.68
N VAL A 22 -12.33 14.35 15.31
CA VAL A 22 -11.93 14.09 13.92
C VAL A 22 -13.18 13.82 13.07
N PHE A 23 -13.38 14.61 12.01
CA PHE A 23 -14.46 14.43 11.03
C PHE A 23 -15.85 14.31 11.66
N ALA A 24 -16.18 15.18 12.61
CA ALA A 24 -17.18 14.90 13.63
C ALA A 24 -18.58 14.53 13.11
N GLN A 25 -19.02 15.19 12.03
CA GLN A 25 -20.32 14.97 11.40
C GLN A 25 -20.41 13.64 10.62
N SER A 26 -19.27 12.97 10.40
CA SER A 26 -19.17 11.70 9.67
C SER A 26 -18.54 10.57 10.47
N ALA A 27 -18.19 10.84 11.72
CA ALA A 27 -17.69 9.82 12.63
C ALA A 27 -18.78 8.79 12.96
N PRO A 28 -18.39 7.55 13.28
CA PRO A 28 -19.34 6.50 13.67
C PRO A 28 -20.18 6.93 14.88
N GLU A 29 -21.47 6.57 14.90
CA GLU A 29 -22.32 6.84 16.05
C GLU A 29 -21.74 6.23 17.33
N GLY A 30 -21.72 7.01 18.41
CA GLY A 30 -21.14 6.59 19.70
C GLY A 30 -19.61 6.71 19.80
N SER A 31 -18.90 7.07 18.72
CA SER A 31 -17.47 7.41 18.76
C SER A 31 -17.22 8.68 19.59
N ARG A 32 -16.04 8.79 20.23
CA ARG A 32 -15.60 10.04 20.89
C ARG A 32 -15.53 11.22 19.91
N HIS A 33 -15.39 10.91 18.63
CA HIS A 33 -15.32 11.87 17.53
C HIS A 33 -16.70 12.23 16.97
N ALA A 34 -17.80 11.58 17.34
CA ALA A 34 -19.13 11.93 16.83
C ALA A 34 -19.66 13.24 17.42
N GLY A 35 -20.21 14.13 16.58
CA GLY A 35 -20.91 15.33 17.03
C GLY A 35 -21.15 16.36 15.93
N ASP A 36 -21.59 17.55 16.34
CA ASP A 36 -22.01 18.62 15.42
C ASP A 36 -20.89 19.62 15.09
N GLU A 37 -19.65 19.36 15.55
CA GLU A 37 -18.49 20.21 15.26
C GLU A 37 -18.27 20.27 13.74
N PRO A 38 -18.19 21.46 13.12
CA PRO A 38 -17.92 21.57 11.70
C PRO A 38 -16.47 21.21 11.41
N ASP A 39 -16.25 20.39 10.38
CA ASP A 39 -14.91 20.02 9.90
C ASP A 39 -14.07 21.29 9.63
N THR A 40 -12.84 21.30 10.12
CA THR A 40 -11.83 22.31 9.78
C THR A 40 -11.46 22.24 8.30
N LYS A 41 -10.73 23.25 7.81
CA LYS A 41 -10.17 23.24 6.45
C LYS A 41 -9.23 22.05 6.23
N LEU A 42 -8.42 21.71 7.24
CA LEU A 42 -7.49 20.60 7.16
C LEU A 42 -8.24 19.28 7.10
N GLU A 43 -9.26 19.08 7.93
CA GLU A 43 -10.11 17.89 7.91
C GLU A 43 -10.82 17.70 6.57
N THR A 44 -11.39 18.78 6.03
CA THR A 44 -12.02 18.75 4.70
C THR A 44 -11.01 18.29 3.63
N SER A 45 -9.77 18.80 3.69
CA SER A 45 -8.71 18.45 2.74
C SER A 45 -8.27 16.99 2.91
N LEU A 46 -8.05 16.55 4.16
CA LEU A 46 -7.69 15.16 4.48
C LEU A 46 -8.74 14.17 4.01
N LYS A 47 -10.00 14.41 4.36
CA LYS A 47 -11.12 13.54 3.98
C LYS A 47 -11.24 13.42 2.46
N ARG A 48 -11.08 14.52 1.73
CA ARG A 48 -11.02 14.53 0.26
C ARG A 48 -9.82 13.75 -0.27
N ALA A 49 -8.62 13.99 0.25
CA ALA A 49 -7.39 13.35 -0.21
C ALA A 49 -7.39 11.84 0.05
N LEU A 50 -7.84 11.41 1.23
CA LEU A 50 -8.03 10.01 1.61
C LEU A 50 -9.06 9.34 0.70
N ALA A 51 -10.21 9.97 0.50
CA ALA A 51 -11.22 9.47 -0.44
C ALA A 51 -10.64 9.33 -1.86
N ASN A 52 -9.97 10.36 -2.38
CA ASN A 52 -9.38 10.34 -3.71
C ASN A 52 -8.33 9.23 -3.87
N HIS A 53 -7.50 9.00 -2.85
CA HIS A 53 -6.52 7.91 -2.85
C HIS A 53 -7.20 6.54 -3.00
N LEU A 54 -8.23 6.28 -2.20
CA LEU A 54 -8.98 5.03 -2.20
C LEU A 54 -9.81 4.85 -3.48
N PHE A 55 -10.53 5.89 -3.93
CA PHE A 55 -11.43 5.81 -5.08
C PHE A 55 -10.71 5.82 -6.43
N ALA A 56 -9.55 6.48 -6.54
CA ALA A 56 -8.79 6.56 -7.79
C ALA A 56 -7.70 5.47 -7.91
N GLY A 57 -7.70 4.46 -7.04
CA GLY A 57 -6.70 3.39 -7.04
C GLY A 57 -5.26 3.91 -6.90
N GLY A 58 -5.07 4.94 -6.07
CA GLY A 58 -3.78 5.59 -5.86
C GLY A 58 -3.31 6.52 -7.00
N ALA A 59 -4.05 6.66 -8.11
CA ALA A 59 -3.67 7.57 -9.20
C ALA A 59 -3.69 9.05 -8.77
N SER A 60 -4.51 9.40 -7.77
CA SER A 60 -4.69 10.75 -7.24
C SER A 60 -4.10 10.91 -5.82
N SER A 61 -2.91 10.36 -5.58
CA SER A 61 -2.29 10.35 -4.24
C SER A 61 -1.40 11.57 -3.94
N LYS A 62 -1.23 12.48 -4.90
CA LYS A 62 -0.40 13.67 -4.72
C LYS A 62 -0.86 14.54 -3.54
N GLU A 63 -2.15 14.85 -3.48
CA GLU A 63 -2.73 15.64 -2.38
C GLU A 63 -2.56 14.94 -1.03
N LEU A 64 -2.73 13.62 -0.99
CA LEU A 64 -2.53 12.85 0.24
C LEU A 64 -1.05 12.86 0.66
N GLY A 65 -0.13 12.81 -0.29
CA GLY A 65 1.31 12.97 -0.06
C GLY A 65 1.68 14.32 0.54
N GLU A 66 1.13 15.41 -0.01
CA GLU A 66 1.32 16.76 0.54
C GLU A 66 0.78 16.90 1.97
N LEU A 67 -0.24 16.13 2.32
CA LEU A 67 -0.79 16.04 3.68
C LEU A 67 -0.10 14.98 4.56
N GLY A 68 0.85 14.22 4.02
CA GLY A 68 1.58 13.16 4.70
C GLY A 68 2.19 13.59 6.04
N PRO A 69 2.91 14.71 6.13
CA PRO A 69 3.48 15.17 7.40
C PRO A 69 2.45 15.38 8.52
N TYR A 70 1.21 15.76 8.19
CA TYR A 70 0.13 15.89 9.18
C TYR A 70 -0.33 14.51 9.64
N ILE A 71 -0.55 13.58 8.70
CA ILE A 71 -0.95 12.20 9.00
C ILE A 71 0.09 11.50 9.88
N LEU A 72 1.38 11.64 9.55
CA LEU A 72 2.47 11.09 10.37
C LEU A 72 2.39 11.60 11.81
N ARG A 73 2.17 12.90 12.03
CA ARG A 73 1.98 13.46 13.37
C ARG A 73 0.74 12.92 14.06
N PHE A 74 -0.39 12.82 13.36
CA PHE A 74 -1.63 12.31 13.94
C PHE A 74 -1.56 10.84 14.35
N MET A 75 -0.72 10.05 13.69
CA MET A 75 -0.45 8.67 14.10
C MET A 75 0.26 8.57 15.45
N ASP A 76 0.96 9.63 15.87
CA ASP A 76 1.71 9.66 17.11
C ASP A 76 1.02 10.52 18.18
N ASP A 77 -0.04 11.26 17.82
CA ASP A 77 -0.80 12.14 18.71
C ASP A 77 -1.93 11.38 19.44
N PRO A 78 -1.95 11.30 20.79
CA PRO A 78 -3.01 10.63 21.56
C PRO A 78 -4.43 11.16 21.30
N ASP A 79 -4.57 12.40 20.83
CA ASP A 79 -5.87 12.97 20.51
C ASP A 79 -6.43 12.44 19.18
N TYR A 80 -5.59 11.87 18.31
CA TYR A 80 -5.95 11.48 16.94
C TYR A 80 -5.54 10.06 16.53
N ASN A 81 -4.64 9.40 17.26
CA ASN A 81 -4.05 8.10 16.90
C ASN A 81 -5.00 6.90 17.05
N ASP A 82 -6.20 7.12 17.61
CA ASP A 82 -7.28 6.14 17.57
C ASP A 82 -7.99 6.14 16.21
N VAL A 83 -7.84 7.19 15.40
CA VAL A 83 -8.36 7.31 14.02
C VAL A 83 -7.25 7.14 12.98
N PHE A 84 -6.14 7.84 13.16
CA PHE A 84 -4.95 7.70 12.32
C PHE A 84 -4.06 6.64 12.95
N ILE A 85 -4.28 5.37 12.63
CA ILE A 85 -3.58 4.28 13.29
C ILE A 85 -2.30 3.95 12.54
N ARG A 86 -1.17 3.94 13.24
CA ARG A 86 0.09 3.43 12.71
C ARG A 86 0.04 1.91 12.59
N TYR A 87 0.21 1.41 11.38
CA TYR A 87 0.37 -0.03 11.15
C TYR A 87 1.85 -0.42 11.31
N SER A 88 2.15 -1.23 12.32
CA SER A 88 3.51 -1.71 12.61
C SER A 88 3.58 -3.23 12.81
N GLY A 89 2.50 -3.93 12.46
CA GLY A 89 2.31 -5.35 12.74
C GLY A 89 2.56 -6.25 11.54
N GLY A 90 3.78 -6.76 11.38
CA GLY A 90 4.10 -7.87 10.48
C GLY A 90 4.39 -7.46 9.03
N GLU A 91 4.41 -8.46 8.15
CA GLU A 91 4.76 -8.28 6.75
C GLU A 91 3.58 -7.79 5.91
N VAL A 92 3.84 -6.83 5.03
CA VAL A 92 2.89 -6.36 4.02
C VAL A 92 3.46 -6.54 2.62
N CYS A 93 2.57 -6.72 1.63
CA CYS A 93 2.98 -6.86 0.23
C CYS A 93 2.36 -5.82 -0.70
N ARG A 94 3.05 -5.51 -1.79
CA ARG A 94 2.54 -4.72 -2.89
C ARG A 94 2.85 -5.38 -4.22
N GLY A 95 1.81 -5.67 -5.00
CA GLY A 95 1.96 -5.96 -6.42
C GLY A 95 2.21 -4.67 -7.20
N THR A 96 3.20 -4.67 -8.08
CA THR A 96 3.53 -3.55 -8.95
C THR A 96 4.03 -4.07 -10.31
N ARG A 97 4.20 -3.13 -11.26
CA ARG A 97 4.93 -3.38 -12.51
C ARG A 97 6.19 -2.55 -12.51
N LEU A 98 7.29 -3.12 -12.97
CA LEU A 98 8.55 -2.42 -13.24
C LEU A 98 8.96 -2.71 -14.68
N SER A 99 9.67 -1.78 -15.32
CA SER A 99 10.38 -2.14 -16.55
C SER A 99 11.46 -3.17 -16.22
N LEU A 100 11.84 -4.01 -17.17
CA LEU A 100 12.86 -5.03 -16.99
C LEU A 100 14.20 -4.40 -16.54
N GLU A 101 14.56 -3.26 -17.14
CA GLU A 101 15.75 -2.49 -16.78
C GLU A 101 15.69 -1.99 -15.34
N GLU A 102 14.55 -1.43 -14.93
CA GLU A 102 14.34 -0.96 -13.57
C GLU A 102 14.39 -2.11 -12.56
N ALA A 103 13.74 -3.23 -12.87
CA ALA A 103 13.75 -4.40 -11.99
C ALA A 103 15.17 -4.94 -11.81
N ARG A 104 15.97 -5.04 -12.87
CA ARG A 104 17.39 -5.45 -12.79
C ARG A 104 18.25 -4.47 -12.00
N SER A 105 17.97 -3.17 -12.11
CA SER A 105 18.71 -2.12 -11.40
C SER A 105 18.37 -2.09 -9.91
N LEU A 106 17.08 -2.21 -9.56
CA LEU A 106 16.59 -2.09 -8.19
C LEU A 106 16.71 -3.38 -7.39
N ILE A 107 16.54 -4.54 -8.02
CA ILE A 107 16.42 -5.82 -7.32
C ILE A 107 17.75 -6.59 -7.41
N PRO A 108 18.50 -6.73 -6.30
CA PRO A 108 19.75 -7.48 -6.31
C PRO A 108 19.54 -8.94 -6.71
N GLY A 109 20.33 -9.43 -7.65
CA GLY A 109 20.27 -10.83 -8.09
C GLY A 109 19.05 -11.20 -8.93
N PHE A 110 18.33 -10.20 -9.48
CA PHE A 110 17.11 -10.38 -10.29
C PHE A 110 17.15 -11.54 -11.30
N ASP A 111 18.23 -11.62 -12.09
CA ASP A 111 18.33 -12.61 -13.17
C ASP A 111 18.45 -14.04 -12.62
N ASN A 112 19.03 -14.23 -11.43
CA ASN A 112 19.35 -15.53 -10.83
C ASN A 112 18.32 -16.00 -9.78
N MET A 113 17.16 -15.35 -9.70
CA MET A 113 16.13 -15.72 -8.71
C MET A 113 15.53 -17.11 -9.00
N PRO A 114 15.42 -17.98 -7.99
CA PRO A 114 14.85 -19.32 -8.13
C PRO A 114 13.39 -19.26 -8.58
N LEU A 115 13.00 -20.14 -9.50
CA LEU A 115 11.64 -20.25 -10.01
C LEU A 115 10.74 -21.01 -9.04
N GLU A 116 9.45 -20.65 -9.00
CA GLU A 116 8.45 -21.45 -8.29
C GLU A 116 8.24 -22.77 -9.01
N SER A 117 8.38 -23.85 -8.24
CA SER A 117 8.00 -25.18 -8.67
C SER A 117 6.53 -25.19 -9.06
N ALA A 118 6.22 -25.73 -10.21
CA ALA A 118 4.86 -25.79 -10.72
C ALA A 118 4.05 -26.92 -10.06
N THR A 119 3.74 -26.78 -8.77
CA THR A 119 2.98 -27.78 -8.01
C THR A 119 1.47 -27.61 -8.24
N GLY A 120 0.89 -28.47 -9.07
CA GLY A 120 -0.57 -28.62 -9.21
C GLY A 120 -1.29 -27.61 -10.11
N ARG A 121 -2.61 -27.85 -10.32
CA ARG A 121 -3.50 -27.25 -11.35
C ARG A 121 -3.68 -25.71 -11.32
N THR A 122 -2.97 -24.97 -10.46
CA THR A 122 -3.30 -23.57 -10.14
C THR A 122 -2.40 -22.52 -10.80
N HIS A 123 -1.28 -22.90 -11.40
CA HIS A 123 -0.47 -21.97 -12.18
C HIS A 123 -0.64 -22.29 -13.66
N ALA A 124 -1.62 -21.65 -14.30
CA ALA A 124 -1.65 -21.51 -15.74
C ALA A 124 -0.48 -20.60 -16.13
N PHE A 125 0.70 -21.20 -16.23
CA PHE A 125 1.85 -20.59 -16.87
C PHE A 125 1.51 -20.42 -18.35
N GLN A 126 1.72 -19.22 -18.89
CA GLN A 126 1.82 -19.09 -20.34
C GLN A 126 3.19 -19.64 -20.74
N LYS A 127 3.32 -20.15 -21.97
CA LYS A 127 4.59 -20.74 -22.44
C LYS A 127 5.72 -19.72 -22.19
N PHE A 128 6.76 -20.12 -21.47
CA PHE A 128 7.92 -19.29 -21.12
C PHE A 128 7.68 -18.15 -20.13
N GLU A 129 6.63 -18.20 -19.31
CA GLU A 129 6.42 -17.22 -18.23
C GLU A 129 6.29 -17.94 -16.88
N ALA A 130 7.01 -17.47 -15.84
CA ALA A 130 6.94 -18.06 -14.51
C ALA A 130 7.05 -17.05 -13.38
N TRP A 131 6.56 -17.45 -12.22
CA TRP A 131 6.84 -16.76 -10.96
C TRP A 131 8.17 -17.27 -10.40
N THR A 132 8.95 -16.37 -9.79
CA THR A 132 10.02 -16.76 -8.88
C THR A 132 9.43 -17.18 -7.53
N GLN A 133 10.23 -17.86 -6.72
CA GLN A 133 9.95 -17.98 -5.30
C GLN A 133 9.99 -16.58 -4.67
N LYS A 134 9.38 -16.46 -3.48
CA LYS A 134 9.63 -15.30 -2.61
C LYS A 134 11.06 -15.41 -2.08
N VAL A 135 11.88 -14.42 -2.38
CA VAL A 135 13.31 -14.41 -2.04
C VAL A 135 13.60 -13.19 -1.18
N SER A 136 14.27 -13.41 -0.05
CA SER A 136 14.86 -12.32 0.74
C SER A 136 16.02 -11.69 -0.04
N VAL A 137 16.03 -10.36 -0.11
CA VAL A 137 17.05 -9.59 -0.83
C VAL A 137 17.72 -8.59 0.11
N PRO A 138 18.94 -8.13 -0.19
CA PRO A 138 19.49 -6.95 0.49
C PRO A 138 18.48 -5.80 0.44
N PRO A 139 18.22 -5.11 1.58
CA PRO A 139 17.19 -4.10 1.62
C PRO A 139 17.41 -2.96 0.62
N PHE A 140 16.34 -2.52 -0.04
CA PHE A 140 16.37 -1.38 -0.96
C PHE A 140 15.12 -0.51 -0.82
N GLU A 141 15.23 0.78 -1.15
CA GLU A 141 14.10 1.70 -1.08
C GLU A 141 13.25 1.63 -2.36
N TYR A 142 11.94 1.50 -2.18
CA TYR A 142 10.95 1.60 -3.24
C TYR A 142 10.13 2.89 -3.08
N SER A 143 9.96 3.63 -4.17
CA SER A 143 9.07 4.80 -4.25
C SER A 143 8.21 4.76 -5.50
N PRO A 144 6.92 5.13 -5.45
CA PRO A 144 6.08 5.20 -6.66
C PRO A 144 6.57 6.27 -7.63
N LYS A 145 6.76 5.89 -8.90
CA LYS A 145 7.25 6.79 -9.96
C LYS A 145 6.36 7.99 -10.28
N SER A 146 5.06 7.92 -9.98
CA SER A 146 4.08 8.94 -10.41
C SER A 146 4.15 10.26 -9.64
N GLY A 147 5.22 10.50 -8.86
CA GLY A 147 5.29 11.61 -7.91
C GLY A 147 4.31 11.47 -6.74
N ASN A 148 3.63 10.32 -6.65
CA ASN A 148 2.75 9.97 -5.56
C ASN A 148 3.63 9.57 -4.38
N GLN A 149 3.69 10.44 -3.37
CA GLN A 149 4.41 10.21 -2.12
C GLN A 149 3.73 9.17 -1.22
N VAL A 150 2.63 8.55 -1.68
CA VAL A 150 1.85 7.56 -0.94
C VAL A 150 1.62 6.33 -1.80
N SER A 151 1.79 5.14 -1.20
CA SER A 151 1.61 3.87 -1.88
C SER A 151 0.74 2.90 -1.08
N SER A 152 -0.14 2.19 -1.79
CA SER A 152 -1.04 1.16 -1.25
C SER A 152 -0.36 -0.19 -1.06
N TRP A 153 -0.54 -0.82 0.10
CA TRP A 153 -0.02 -2.16 0.40
C TRP A 153 -1.10 -3.03 1.04
N SER A 154 -0.98 -4.33 0.86
CA SER A 154 -1.93 -5.32 1.40
C SER A 154 -1.35 -6.01 2.63
N THR A 155 -2.17 -6.11 3.67
CA THR A 155 -1.82 -6.79 4.93
C THR A 155 -2.18 -8.27 4.96
N ASN A 156 -2.96 -8.76 3.99
CA ASN A 156 -3.67 -10.04 4.17
C ASN A 156 -3.75 -10.92 2.92
N SER A 157 -3.19 -10.51 1.78
CA SER A 157 -3.43 -11.26 0.54
C SER A 157 -2.32 -11.12 -0.49
N GLU A 158 -1.35 -12.03 -0.44
CA GLU A 158 -0.44 -12.24 -1.57
C GLU A 158 -1.24 -12.50 -2.86
N ARG A 159 -2.42 -13.14 -2.78
CA ARG A 159 -3.30 -13.33 -3.94
C ARG A 159 -3.69 -12.01 -4.61
N VAL A 160 -3.93 -10.93 -3.86
CA VAL A 160 -4.23 -9.60 -4.43
C VAL A 160 -2.97 -9.03 -5.08
N CYS A 161 -1.82 -9.08 -4.40
CA CYS A 161 -0.52 -8.64 -4.91
C CYS A 161 -0.16 -9.37 -6.23
N THR A 162 -0.28 -10.70 -6.26
CA THR A 162 -0.07 -11.56 -7.44
C THR A 162 -1.00 -11.21 -8.58
N ARG A 163 -2.30 -11.04 -8.31
CA ARG A 163 -3.26 -10.66 -9.35
C ARG A 163 -2.90 -9.31 -9.96
N PHE A 164 -2.57 -8.33 -9.13
CA PHE A 164 -2.23 -6.99 -9.60
C PHE A 164 -0.93 -7.00 -10.40
N ALA A 165 0.15 -7.60 -9.87
CA ALA A 165 1.43 -7.70 -10.54
C ALA A 165 1.32 -8.46 -11.87
N LYS A 166 0.63 -9.61 -11.92
CA LYS A 166 0.42 -10.37 -13.16
C LYS A 166 -0.42 -9.61 -14.19
N LYS A 167 -1.52 -8.97 -13.77
CA LYS A 167 -2.39 -8.21 -14.68
C LYS A 167 -1.67 -7.03 -15.32
N ASN A 168 -0.73 -6.42 -14.60
CA ASN A 168 0.02 -5.26 -15.07
C ASN A 168 1.40 -5.62 -15.64
N ALA A 169 1.77 -6.90 -15.62
CA ALA A 169 2.93 -7.38 -16.35
C ALA A 169 2.60 -7.35 -17.85
N GLY A 170 3.38 -6.59 -18.59
CA GLY A 170 3.40 -6.61 -20.05
C GLY A 170 4.76 -7.11 -20.46
N ILE A 171 4.99 -8.43 -20.38
CA ILE A 171 6.32 -9.03 -20.63
C ILE A 171 6.78 -8.67 -22.04
N TRP A 172 5.87 -8.71 -23.02
CA TRP A 172 6.09 -8.28 -24.40
C TRP A 172 6.37 -6.78 -24.56
N ASP A 173 5.99 -5.96 -23.58
CA ASP A 173 6.27 -4.52 -23.50
C ASP A 173 7.51 -4.24 -22.63
N GLY A 174 8.30 -5.25 -22.30
CA GLY A 174 9.48 -5.15 -21.44
C GLY A 174 9.17 -4.84 -19.98
N ASN A 175 7.95 -5.13 -19.51
CA ASN A 175 7.52 -4.93 -18.12
C ASN A 175 7.32 -6.26 -17.40
N VAL A 176 7.87 -6.35 -16.19
CA VAL A 176 7.73 -7.51 -15.32
C VAL A 176 6.77 -7.22 -14.17
N GLY A 177 6.04 -8.25 -13.75
CA GLY A 177 5.23 -8.18 -12.54
C GLY A 177 6.11 -8.38 -11.32
N VAL A 178 6.02 -7.53 -10.32
CA VAL A 178 6.83 -7.66 -9.09
C VAL A 178 5.91 -7.57 -7.88
N ILE A 179 6.11 -8.46 -6.92
CA ILE A 179 5.57 -8.34 -5.58
C ILE A 179 6.72 -7.92 -4.68
N LEU A 180 6.55 -6.79 -4.01
CA LEU A 180 7.47 -6.26 -3.00
C LEU A 180 6.93 -6.66 -1.63
N TYR A 181 7.82 -7.05 -0.72
CA TYR A 181 7.49 -7.38 0.66
C TYR A 181 8.35 -6.54 1.59
N THR A 182 7.75 -6.11 2.69
CA THR A 182 8.44 -5.35 3.73
C THR A 182 7.88 -5.67 5.11
N ASP A 183 8.69 -5.48 6.13
CA ASP A 183 8.23 -5.44 7.51
C ASP A 183 7.66 -4.03 7.79
N SER A 184 6.38 -3.99 8.15
CA SER A 184 5.69 -2.72 8.42
C SER A 184 6.27 -1.95 9.61
N SER A 185 6.98 -2.62 10.54
CA SER A 185 7.64 -1.95 11.66
C SER A 185 8.80 -1.03 11.27
N GLN A 186 9.32 -1.16 10.04
CA GLN A 186 10.43 -0.36 9.53
C GLN A 186 10.00 0.87 8.72
N ASN A 187 8.70 1.12 8.58
CA ASN A 187 8.16 2.11 7.65
C ASN A 187 6.93 2.84 8.23
N ASP A 188 6.58 3.97 7.62
CA ASP A 188 5.43 4.77 8.01
C ASP A 188 4.15 4.34 7.27
N PHE A 189 3.45 3.35 7.83
CA PHE A 189 2.16 2.88 7.31
C PHE A 189 0.97 3.41 8.10
N LEU A 190 0.00 3.99 7.41
CA LEU A 190 -1.34 4.28 7.94
C LEU A 190 -2.25 3.08 7.72
N ASP A 191 -2.89 2.60 8.78
CA ASP A 191 -4.00 1.66 8.72
C ASP A 191 -5.32 2.38 8.42
N PHE A 192 -5.97 2.00 7.33
CA PHE A 192 -7.28 2.55 6.96
C PHE A 192 -8.45 1.93 7.73
N SER A 193 -8.23 0.87 8.52
CA SER A 193 -9.29 0.09 9.18
C SER A 193 -10.26 0.95 9.99
N GLU A 194 -9.76 1.92 10.77
CA GLU A 194 -10.60 2.85 11.52
C GLU A 194 -11.23 3.91 10.60
N LEU A 195 -10.45 4.46 9.68
CA LEU A 195 -10.92 5.48 8.72
C LEU A 195 -12.10 4.98 7.89
N TYR A 196 -12.15 3.69 7.55
CA TYR A 196 -13.28 3.09 6.84
C TYR A 196 -14.61 3.17 7.62
N LYS A 197 -14.59 3.35 8.94
CA LYS A 197 -15.83 3.52 9.71
C LYS A 197 -16.45 4.91 9.49
N PHE A 198 -15.69 5.86 8.97
CA PHE A 198 -16.16 7.22 8.68
C PHE A 198 -16.87 7.21 7.32
N GLY A 199 -18.14 7.65 7.31
CA GLY A 199 -19.14 7.28 6.29
C GLY A 199 -18.65 7.22 4.83
N ALA A 200 -18.00 8.27 4.33
CA ALA A 200 -17.57 8.36 2.93
C ALA A 200 -16.45 7.37 2.55
N LEU A 201 -15.67 6.87 3.51
CA LEU A 201 -14.51 6.00 3.30
C LEU A 201 -14.88 4.50 3.37
N SER A 202 -16.04 4.16 3.91
CA SER A 202 -16.51 2.78 4.16
C SER A 202 -16.58 1.86 2.93
N LYS A 203 -16.72 2.41 1.73
CA LYS A 203 -16.91 1.67 0.47
C LYS A 203 -15.72 0.75 0.10
N HIS A 204 -14.53 1.01 0.65
CA HIS A 204 -13.30 0.27 0.34
C HIS A 204 -12.79 -0.63 1.48
N SER A 205 -13.59 -0.80 2.53
CA SER A 205 -13.22 -1.60 3.73
C SER A 205 -12.82 -3.06 3.47
N HIS A 206 -13.11 -3.59 2.28
CA HIS A 206 -12.84 -4.99 1.92
C HIS A 206 -11.40 -5.26 1.46
N GLU A 207 -10.60 -4.24 1.16
CA GLU A 207 -9.26 -4.41 0.59
C GLU A 207 -8.14 -4.62 1.64
N LYS A 208 -8.44 -4.40 2.93
CA LYS A 208 -7.48 -4.48 4.06
C LYS A 208 -6.12 -3.85 3.71
N GLU A 209 -6.20 -2.59 3.27
CA GLU A 209 -5.11 -1.81 2.74
C GLU A 209 -4.43 -0.99 3.85
N VAL A 210 -3.13 -0.81 3.72
CA VAL A 210 -2.35 0.21 4.44
C VAL A 210 -1.67 1.13 3.45
N ALA A 211 -1.54 2.41 3.78
CA ALA A 211 -0.84 3.40 2.96
C ALA A 211 0.55 3.69 3.54
N ALA A 212 1.60 3.43 2.76
CA ALA A 212 2.94 3.88 3.08
C ALA A 212 3.13 5.33 2.65
N PHE A 213 3.66 6.16 3.54
CA PHE A 213 4.04 7.55 3.28
C PHE A 213 5.56 7.64 3.08
N GLY A 214 5.98 7.97 1.87
CA GLY A 214 7.40 8.05 1.49
C GLY A 214 7.99 6.74 0.95
N PRO A 215 9.33 6.67 0.83
CA PRO A 215 10.03 5.46 0.42
C PRO A 215 9.79 4.31 1.39
N VAL A 216 9.68 3.10 0.84
CA VAL A 216 9.48 1.87 1.62
C VAL A 216 10.72 0.99 1.50
N LEU A 217 11.26 0.55 2.64
CA LEU A 217 12.38 -0.37 2.69
C LEU A 217 11.91 -1.79 2.39
N VAL A 218 12.18 -2.29 1.19
CA VAL A 218 11.81 -3.63 0.73
C VAL A 218 12.87 -4.65 1.16
N THR A 219 12.44 -5.79 1.71
CA THR A 219 13.34 -6.83 2.24
C THR A 219 13.19 -8.19 1.55
N ALA A 220 12.09 -8.40 0.81
CA ALA A 220 11.90 -9.57 -0.02
C ALA A 220 11.10 -9.23 -1.28
N VAL A 221 11.27 -10.02 -2.33
CA VAL A 221 10.54 -9.86 -3.59
C VAL A 221 10.10 -11.19 -4.17
N LYS A 222 9.13 -11.12 -5.07
CA LYS A 222 8.71 -12.22 -5.95
C LYS A 222 8.39 -11.64 -7.33
N VAL A 223 8.88 -12.27 -8.39
CA VAL A 223 8.86 -11.70 -9.74
C VAL A 223 8.14 -12.63 -10.71
N TYR A 224 7.27 -12.05 -11.53
CA TYR A 224 6.70 -12.68 -12.72
C TYR A 224 7.51 -12.24 -13.93
N LYS A 225 8.28 -13.16 -14.52
CA LYS A 225 9.19 -12.88 -15.63
C LYS A 225 9.12 -13.96 -16.72
N GLU A 226 9.63 -13.60 -17.88
CA GLU A 226 9.96 -14.55 -18.94
C GLU A 226 11.07 -15.48 -18.46
N VAL A 227 11.03 -16.74 -18.89
CA VAL A 227 12.02 -17.77 -18.59
C VAL A 227 12.51 -18.42 -19.88
N THR A 228 13.77 -18.85 -19.90
CA THR A 228 14.35 -19.52 -21.08
C THR A 228 13.73 -20.89 -21.31
N GLU A 229 13.98 -21.50 -22.49
CA GLU A 229 13.50 -22.86 -22.76
C GLU A 229 14.07 -23.88 -21.77
N GLU A 230 15.33 -23.72 -21.36
CA GLU A 230 15.98 -24.59 -20.37
C GLU A 230 15.32 -24.44 -18.99
N GLN A 231 15.14 -23.20 -18.53
CA GLN A 231 14.47 -22.92 -17.27
C GLN A 231 13.01 -23.41 -17.28
N TRP A 232 12.34 -23.29 -18.42
CA TRP A 232 10.99 -23.79 -18.60
C TRP A 232 10.92 -25.32 -18.51
N ALA A 233 11.88 -26.03 -19.09
CA ALA A 233 11.97 -27.49 -19.01
C ALA A 233 12.16 -27.97 -17.55
N GLU A 234 12.94 -27.24 -16.76
CA GLU A 234 13.11 -27.51 -15.31
C GLU A 234 11.78 -27.36 -14.56
N VAL A 235 11.06 -26.24 -14.78
CA VAL A 235 9.75 -26.01 -14.16
C VAL A 235 8.74 -27.09 -14.54
N GLN A 236 8.71 -27.52 -15.81
CA GLN A 236 7.80 -28.57 -16.29
C GLN A 236 8.11 -29.95 -15.73
N THR A 237 9.39 -30.31 -15.62
CA THR A 237 9.81 -31.62 -15.09
C THR A 237 9.28 -31.82 -13.67
N GLU A 238 9.29 -30.76 -12.85
CA GLU A 238 8.71 -30.78 -11.50
C GLU A 238 7.18 -30.95 -11.49
N VAL A 239 6.46 -30.43 -12.50
CA VAL A 239 5.00 -30.66 -12.65
C VAL A 239 4.70 -32.14 -12.82
N GLU A 240 5.45 -32.80 -13.71
CA GLU A 240 5.20 -34.18 -14.08
C GLU A 240 5.53 -35.13 -12.92
N LEU A 241 6.59 -34.83 -12.17
CA LEU A 241 6.99 -35.57 -10.96
C LEU A 241 6.03 -35.35 -9.77
N GLY A 242 5.37 -34.19 -9.69
CA GLY A 242 4.42 -33.84 -8.63
C GLY A 242 2.99 -34.36 -8.82
N ARG A 243 2.68 -35.07 -9.93
CA ARG A 243 1.37 -35.71 -10.13
C ARG A 243 1.35 -37.09 -9.45
N PRO A 244 0.49 -37.32 -8.44
CA PRO A 244 0.23 -38.70 -8.01
C PRO A 244 -0.37 -39.47 -9.19
N LYS A 245 0.16 -40.67 -9.45
CA LYS A 245 -0.38 -41.62 -10.44
C LYS A 245 -1.79 -42.04 -10.09
#